data_AF-A0A1X0QLV4-F1
#
_entry.id   AF-A0A1X0QLV4-F1
#
_cell.length_a   1.000
_cell.length_b   1.000
_cell.length_c   1.000
_cell.angle_alpha   90.00
_cell.angle_beta   90.00
_cell.angle_gamma   90.00
#
_symmetry.space_group_name_H-M   'P 1'
#
loop_
_entity.id
_entity.type
_entity.pdbx_description
1 polymer ?
#
loop_
_entity_poly.entity_id
_entity_poly.type
_entity_poly.pdbx_seq_one_letter_code
_entity_poly.pdbx_strand_id
1 'polypeptide(L)'
;MSGILVLQRRSNYEDLPTNIFPPSLLTAARTEILSKYKRNTFQPHVRSAVQSIIQQFVDENITETRAKIELLSLCEPVVTPLPQDSIEPTEYECAIIMAIVALLSYLYDCDMKPLSEAHLNSSYVHPFMHGLLSAKKPAKVAHCSNIIPEEFDDAVDRPDYKIDVYASSGYRFSYTNAYGEVKKSSNVSVTLLAKDFYRLCIFSKEAIDQYNLRNVLSFQVTANSVTFFTMQLEFPFLYTVTELVRLRIPTKKCDLLDLMGHMDNLLFVASLYRDHCVISENDLSPWRCDTLSSAYLDVIKNKLAPRKRTCNLTLDA
;
A
#
# COMPACT_ATOMS: atom_id res chain seq x y z
N MET A 1 26.38 9.47 1.87
CA MET A 1 25.94 8.16 2.40
C MET A 1 24.43 8.18 2.36
N SER A 2 23.78 7.31 1.57
CA SER A 2 22.32 7.28 1.49
C SER A 2 21.73 6.81 2.81
N GLY A 3 20.90 7.66 3.41
CA GLY A 3 20.13 7.33 4.61
C GLY A 3 18.68 7.08 4.24
N ILE A 4 18.20 5.86 4.46
CA ILE A 4 16.77 5.57 4.50
C ILE A 4 16.38 5.47 5.97
N LEU A 5 15.62 6.44 6.46
CA LEU A 5 15.04 6.41 7.79
C LEU A 5 13.67 5.73 7.73
N VAL A 6 13.49 4.65 8.49
CA VAL A 6 12.22 3.94 8.57
C VAL A 6 11.50 4.35 9.85
N LEU A 7 10.30 4.90 9.72
CA LEU A 7 9.44 5.34 10.80
C LEU A 7 8.21 4.44 10.89
N GLN A 8 8.21 3.56 11.88
CA GLN A 8 7.14 2.60 12.10
C GLN A 8 6.29 2.97 13.31
N ARG A 9 5.15 2.29 13.47
CA ARG A 9 4.36 2.41 14.70
C ARG A 9 5.18 1.96 15.91
N ARG A 10 6.05 0.96 15.72
CA ARG A 10 7.09 0.59 16.68
C ARG A 10 8.18 1.66 16.67
N SER A 11 8.50 2.19 17.85
CA SER A 11 9.59 3.16 18.01
C SER A 11 10.71 2.69 18.94
N ASN A 12 10.54 1.52 19.59
CA ASN A 12 11.57 0.94 20.44
C ASN A 12 12.39 -0.10 19.68
N TYR A 13 13.57 0.31 19.23
CA TYR A 13 14.53 -0.53 18.51
C TYR A 13 15.75 -0.79 19.40
N GLU A 14 16.02 -2.06 19.72
CA GLU A 14 17.16 -2.45 20.57
C GLU A 14 18.51 -2.11 19.92
N ASP A 15 18.56 -2.06 18.59
CA ASP A 15 19.79 -1.85 17.81
C ASP A 15 20.01 -0.39 17.39
N LEU A 16 19.07 0.53 17.71
CA LEU A 16 19.29 1.96 17.46
C LEU A 16 19.93 2.62 18.69
N PRO A 17 20.97 3.45 18.52
CA PRO A 17 21.55 4.22 19.62
C PRO A 17 20.49 5.16 20.21
N THR A 18 19.99 4.84 21.41
CA THR A 18 18.89 5.57 22.07
C THR A 18 19.25 7.00 22.44
N ASN A 19 20.54 7.32 22.52
CA ASN A 19 21.06 8.67 22.70
C ASN A 19 20.90 9.54 21.45
N ILE A 20 20.79 8.94 20.26
CA ILE A 20 20.63 9.65 18.97
C ILE A 20 19.18 9.52 18.48
N PHE A 21 18.60 8.32 18.58
CA PHE A 21 17.24 8.01 18.14
C PHE A 21 16.41 7.45 19.31
N PRO A 22 16.07 8.27 20.33
CA PRO A 22 15.20 7.80 21.40
C PRO A 22 13.81 7.45 20.84
N PRO A 23 13.10 6.47 21.42
CA PRO A 23 11.77 6.07 20.95
C PRO A 23 10.77 7.23 20.88
N SER A 24 10.85 8.18 21.82
CA SER A 24 10.01 9.39 21.82
C SER A 24 10.23 10.26 20.58
N LEU A 25 11.48 10.41 20.13
CA LEU A 25 11.82 11.15 18.91
C LEU A 25 11.27 10.45 17.68
N LEU A 26 11.44 9.13 17.57
CA LEU A 26 10.93 8.36 16.43
C LEU A 26 9.39 8.40 16.36
N THR A 27 8.70 8.31 17.50
CA THR A 27 7.25 8.47 17.58
C THR A 27 6.79 9.88 17.22
N ALA A 28 7.51 10.92 17.69
CA ALA A 28 7.21 12.31 17.36
C ALA A 28 7.41 12.58 15.86
N ALA A 29 8.54 12.15 15.28
CA ALA A 29 8.83 12.29 13.86
C ALA A 29 7.77 11.60 12.98
N ARG A 30 7.37 10.37 13.36
CA ARG A 30 6.28 9.68 12.65
C ARG A 30 4.96 10.45 12.74
N THR A 31 4.61 10.93 13.93
CA THR A 31 3.37 11.70 14.15
C THR A 31 3.38 13.00 13.34
N GLU A 32 4.50 13.71 13.33
CA GLU A 32 4.66 14.95 12.58
C GLU A 32 4.51 14.72 11.07
N ILE A 33 5.18 13.70 10.52
CA ILE A 33 5.03 13.36 9.09
C ILE A 33 3.59 12.99 8.77
N LEU A 34 2.95 12.14 9.59
CA LEU A 34 1.57 11.75 9.34
C LEU A 34 0.57 12.91 9.48
N SER A 35 0.88 13.93 10.29
CA SER A 35 0.03 15.11 10.46
C SER A 35 -0.04 16.00 9.22
N LYS A 36 0.92 15.87 8.30
CA LYS A 36 0.95 16.60 7.02
C LYS A 36 -0.14 16.12 6.06
N TYR A 37 -0.68 14.93 6.27
CA TYR A 37 -1.70 14.34 5.43
C TYR A 37 -3.08 14.46 6.06
N LYS A 38 -4.08 14.77 5.23
CA LYS A 38 -5.46 14.88 5.70
C LYS A 38 -5.99 13.52 6.14
N ARG A 39 -6.47 13.44 7.39
CA ARG A 39 -7.21 12.29 7.92
C ARG A 39 -8.71 12.55 7.76
N ASN A 40 -9.30 11.99 6.71
CA ASN A 40 -10.74 12.04 6.49
C ASN A 40 -11.42 10.88 7.24
N THR A 41 -12.71 11.03 7.53
CA THR A 41 -13.57 9.97 8.05
C THR A 41 -14.51 9.52 6.93
N PHE A 42 -14.70 8.22 6.81
CA PHE A 42 -15.66 7.64 5.88
C PHE A 42 -17.07 8.07 6.28
N GLN A 43 -17.84 8.58 5.34
CA GLN A 43 -19.15 9.16 5.58
C GLN A 43 -20.08 8.13 6.26
N PRO A 44 -20.70 8.45 7.41
CA PRO A 44 -21.46 7.48 8.19
C PRO A 44 -22.61 6.81 7.43
N HIS A 45 -23.32 7.53 6.55
CA HIS A 45 -24.41 6.96 5.76
C HIS A 45 -23.89 6.02 4.67
N VAL A 46 -22.81 6.38 3.97
CA VAL A 46 -22.17 5.51 2.97
C VAL A 46 -21.62 4.25 3.64
N ARG A 47 -20.96 4.40 4.80
CA ARG A 47 -20.46 3.29 5.61
C ARG A 47 -21.59 2.33 5.99
N SER A 48 -22.71 2.87 6.47
CA SER A 48 -23.87 2.07 6.86
C SER A 48 -24.49 1.34 5.67
N ALA A 49 -24.57 1.99 4.51
CA ALA A 49 -25.06 1.37 3.28
C ALA A 49 -24.15 0.21 2.83
N VAL A 50 -22.83 0.45 2.77
CA VAL A 50 -21.83 -0.60 2.44
C VAL A 50 -21.93 -1.75 3.44
N GLN A 51 -22.02 -1.46 4.74
CA GLN A 51 -22.15 -2.48 5.78
C GLN A 51 -23.40 -3.33 5.59
N SER A 52 -24.54 -2.70 5.33
CA SER A 52 -25.81 -3.39 5.10
C SER A 52 -25.73 -4.33 3.89
N ILE A 53 -25.15 -3.88 2.78
CA ILE A 53 -25.00 -4.69 1.57
C ILE A 53 -24.07 -5.88 1.83
N ILE A 54 -22.92 -5.65 2.47
CA ILE A 54 -21.98 -6.71 2.84
C ILE A 54 -22.64 -7.72 3.78
N GLN A 55 -23.38 -7.25 4.79
CA GLN A 55 -24.07 -8.13 5.73
C GLN A 55 -25.09 -9.01 5.01
N GLN A 56 -25.93 -8.42 4.15
CA GLN A 56 -26.90 -9.20 3.34
C GLN A 56 -26.20 -10.21 2.43
N PHE A 57 -25.05 -9.86 1.86
CA PHE A 57 -24.28 -10.79 1.04
C PHE A 57 -23.70 -11.94 1.87
N VAL A 58 -23.06 -11.63 3.00
CA VAL A 58 -22.49 -12.61 3.94
C VAL A 58 -23.56 -13.58 4.41
N ASP A 59 -24.73 -13.07 4.80
CA ASP A 59 -25.89 -13.83 5.28
C ASP A 59 -26.66 -14.57 4.16
N GLU A 60 -26.16 -14.54 2.92
CA GLU A 60 -26.76 -15.19 1.74
C GLU A 60 -28.16 -14.67 1.36
N ASN A 61 -28.55 -13.51 1.88
CA ASN A 61 -29.81 -12.85 1.55
C ASN A 61 -29.81 -12.22 0.14
N ILE A 62 -28.63 -11.87 -0.38
CA ILE A 62 -28.45 -11.39 -1.75
C ILE A 62 -27.32 -12.14 -2.46
N THR A 63 -27.43 -12.27 -3.78
CA THR A 63 -26.40 -12.91 -4.61
C THR A 63 -25.17 -12.02 -4.78
N GLU A 64 -24.03 -12.62 -5.16
CA GLU A 64 -22.81 -11.87 -5.50
C GLU A 64 -23.07 -10.79 -6.57
N THR A 65 -23.79 -11.14 -7.64
CA THR A 65 -24.17 -10.20 -8.70
C THR A 65 -24.97 -9.03 -8.14
N ARG A 66 -25.94 -9.30 -7.25
CA ARG A 66 -26.76 -8.26 -6.64
C ARG A 66 -25.94 -7.36 -5.73
N ALA A 67 -25.06 -7.93 -4.90
CA ALA A 67 -24.17 -7.17 -4.03
C ALA A 67 -23.23 -6.26 -4.83
N LYS A 68 -22.65 -6.76 -5.94
CA LYS A 68 -21.83 -5.96 -6.85
C LYS A 68 -22.60 -4.77 -7.43
N ILE A 69 -23.83 -5.00 -7.91
CA ILE A 69 -24.68 -3.94 -8.46
C ILE A 69 -24.95 -2.88 -7.40
N GLU A 70 -25.42 -3.27 -6.21
CA GLU A 70 -25.78 -2.32 -5.15
C GLU A 70 -24.58 -1.50 -4.67
N LEU A 71 -23.41 -2.14 -4.48
CA LEU A 71 -22.17 -1.44 -4.13
C LEU A 71 -21.75 -0.46 -5.23
N LEU A 72 -21.78 -0.87 -6.50
CA LEU A 72 -21.39 -0.01 -7.62
C LEU A 72 -22.34 1.17 -7.79
N SER A 73 -23.64 0.98 -7.56
CA SER A 73 -24.64 2.05 -7.60
C SER A 73 -24.41 3.12 -6.54
N LEU A 74 -23.78 2.80 -5.40
CA LEU A 74 -23.36 3.84 -4.45
C LEU A 74 -22.34 4.82 -5.08
N CYS A 75 -21.54 4.36 -6.05
CA CYS A 75 -20.51 5.16 -6.71
C CYS A 75 -21.01 5.89 -7.96
N GLU A 76 -22.29 5.73 -8.33
CA GLU A 76 -22.87 6.40 -9.49
C GLU A 76 -23.35 7.80 -9.11
N PRO A 77 -23.02 8.83 -9.91
CA PRO A 77 -23.54 10.16 -9.69
C PRO A 77 -25.06 10.13 -9.84
N VAL A 78 -25.79 10.73 -8.90
CA VAL A 78 -27.25 10.67 -8.95
C VAL A 78 -27.74 11.64 -10.04
N VAL A 79 -28.40 11.10 -11.07
CA VAL A 79 -28.90 11.86 -12.24
C VAL A 79 -30.00 12.87 -11.87
N THR A 80 -30.52 12.81 -10.64
CA THR A 80 -31.54 13.74 -10.12
C THR A 80 -30.95 14.62 -9.03
N PRO A 81 -31.29 15.93 -8.99
CA PRO A 81 -30.86 16.81 -7.91
C PRO A 81 -31.45 16.27 -6.61
N LEU A 82 -30.59 15.67 -5.81
CA LEU A 82 -30.92 15.28 -4.47
C LEU A 82 -31.14 16.54 -3.60
N PRO A 83 -31.82 16.41 -2.45
CA PRO A 83 -31.83 17.46 -1.44
C PRO A 83 -30.39 17.91 -1.13
N GLN A 84 -30.18 19.20 -0.83
CA GLN A 84 -28.86 19.81 -0.60
C GLN A 84 -27.98 19.10 0.47
N ASP A 85 -28.53 18.15 1.21
CA ASP A 85 -27.89 17.38 2.29
C ASP A 85 -27.47 15.95 1.91
N SER A 86 -27.73 15.49 0.68
CA SER A 86 -27.24 14.19 0.22
C SER A 86 -25.76 14.30 -0.18
N ILE A 87 -24.89 13.80 0.67
CA ILE A 87 -23.47 13.80 0.38
C ILE A 87 -23.19 12.55 -0.47
N GLU A 88 -22.92 12.74 -1.76
CA GLU A 88 -22.43 11.66 -2.62
C GLU A 88 -21.10 11.12 -2.06
N PRO A 89 -20.80 9.82 -2.23
CA PRO A 89 -19.51 9.28 -1.82
C PRO A 89 -18.39 10.02 -2.55
N THR A 90 -17.35 10.37 -1.80
CA THR A 90 -16.14 10.90 -2.39
C THR A 90 -15.48 9.85 -3.28
N GLU A 91 -14.66 10.32 -4.20
CA GLU A 91 -13.84 9.47 -5.05
C GLU A 91 -12.93 8.49 -4.31
N TYR A 92 -12.50 8.83 -3.08
CA TYR A 92 -11.70 7.94 -2.23
C TYR A 92 -12.57 6.84 -1.61
N GLU A 93 -13.81 7.16 -1.22
CA GLU A 93 -14.79 6.19 -0.74
C GLU A 93 -15.19 5.23 -1.86
N CYS A 94 -15.39 5.76 -3.07
CA CYS A 94 -15.59 4.95 -4.26
C CYS A 94 -14.41 3.99 -4.51
N ALA A 95 -13.16 4.39 -4.28
CA ALA A 95 -12.01 3.49 -4.43
C ALA A 95 -12.05 2.31 -3.44
N ILE A 96 -12.50 2.55 -2.20
CA ILE A 96 -12.69 1.47 -1.21
C ILE A 96 -13.81 0.53 -1.64
N ILE A 97 -14.92 1.08 -2.13
CA ILE A 97 -16.04 0.29 -2.65
C ILE A 97 -15.59 -0.56 -3.84
N MET A 98 -14.78 -0.01 -4.75
CA MET A 98 -14.19 -0.76 -5.87
C MET A 98 -13.27 -1.90 -5.39
N ALA A 99 -12.47 -1.68 -4.34
CA ALA A 99 -11.63 -2.73 -3.74
C ALA A 99 -12.48 -3.89 -3.19
N ILE A 100 -13.60 -3.58 -2.55
CA ILE A 100 -14.55 -4.58 -2.04
C ILE A 100 -15.20 -5.34 -3.20
N VAL A 101 -15.76 -4.63 -4.19
CA VAL A 101 -16.40 -5.20 -5.37
C VAL A 101 -15.47 -6.14 -6.13
N ALA A 102 -14.20 -5.75 -6.27
CA ALA A 102 -13.19 -6.56 -6.96
C ALA A 102 -12.90 -7.88 -6.23
N LEU A 103 -12.96 -7.89 -4.89
CA LEU A 103 -12.76 -9.09 -4.08
C LEU A 103 -13.94 -10.07 -4.14
N LEU A 104 -15.19 -9.58 -4.28
CA LEU A 104 -16.39 -10.43 -4.16
C LEU A 104 -16.34 -11.71 -5.01
N SER A 105 -15.73 -11.66 -6.20
CA SER A 105 -15.63 -12.80 -7.12
C SER A 105 -14.69 -13.93 -6.65
N TYR A 106 -13.86 -13.67 -5.63
CA TYR A 106 -12.79 -14.56 -5.18
C TYR A 106 -12.96 -14.99 -3.72
N LEU A 107 -14.05 -14.56 -3.08
CA LEU A 107 -14.37 -14.91 -1.70
C LEU A 107 -15.25 -16.14 -1.70
N TYR A 108 -14.74 -17.21 -1.07
CA TYR A 108 -15.43 -18.47 -0.94
C TYR A 108 -15.73 -18.74 0.54
N ASP A 109 -16.80 -19.49 0.79
CA ASP A 109 -17.18 -19.96 2.14
C ASP A 109 -16.44 -21.25 2.55
N CYS A 110 -15.55 -21.75 1.69
CA CYS A 110 -14.82 -22.97 1.95
C CYS A 110 -13.44 -22.70 2.58
N ASP A 111 -13.03 -23.63 3.44
CA ASP A 111 -11.65 -23.69 3.93
C ASP A 111 -10.73 -24.18 2.81
N MET A 112 -10.21 -23.23 2.04
CA MET A 112 -9.25 -23.54 1.00
C MET A 112 -7.94 -24.10 1.60
N LYS A 113 -7.34 -25.02 0.85
CA LYS A 113 -5.97 -25.48 1.11
C LYS A 113 -4.99 -24.30 1.07
N PRO A 114 -3.78 -24.44 1.65
CA PRO A 114 -2.78 -23.39 1.63
C PRO A 114 -2.55 -22.84 0.21
N LEU A 115 -2.70 -21.53 0.07
CA LEU A 115 -2.62 -20.84 -1.21
C LEU A 115 -1.17 -20.69 -1.66
N SER A 116 -0.94 -20.78 -2.97
CA SER A 116 0.34 -20.36 -3.55
C SER A 116 0.47 -18.84 -3.49
N GLU A 117 1.70 -18.34 -3.55
CA GLU A 117 1.96 -16.89 -3.61
C GLU A 117 1.30 -16.25 -4.83
N ALA A 118 1.36 -16.94 -5.98
CA ALA A 118 0.71 -16.52 -7.22
C ALA A 118 -0.81 -16.42 -7.05
N HIS A 119 -1.44 -17.42 -6.42
CA HIS A 119 -2.88 -17.39 -6.17
C HIS A 119 -3.26 -16.27 -5.19
N LEU A 120 -2.51 -16.12 -4.10
CA LEU A 120 -2.71 -15.01 -3.16
C LEU A 120 -2.64 -13.66 -3.88
N ASN A 121 -1.63 -13.49 -4.74
CA ASN A 121 -1.45 -12.26 -5.49
C ASN A 121 -2.59 -12.03 -6.50
N SER A 122 -2.93 -13.02 -7.33
CA SER A 122 -3.89 -12.83 -8.42
C SER A 122 -5.35 -12.78 -7.95
N SER A 123 -5.72 -13.48 -6.88
CA SER A 123 -7.11 -13.60 -6.43
C SER A 123 -7.49 -12.63 -5.32
N TYR A 124 -6.52 -12.11 -4.55
CA TYR A 124 -6.80 -11.24 -3.41
C TYR A 124 -6.05 -9.92 -3.49
N VAL A 125 -4.72 -9.96 -3.54
CA VAL A 125 -3.91 -8.73 -3.49
C VAL A 125 -4.17 -7.85 -4.71
N HIS A 126 -4.12 -8.42 -5.92
CA HIS A 126 -4.27 -7.65 -7.14
C HIS A 126 -5.66 -7.04 -7.30
N PRO A 127 -6.79 -7.79 -7.15
CA PRO A 127 -8.11 -7.19 -7.21
C PRO A 127 -8.30 -6.08 -6.16
N PHE A 128 -7.82 -6.31 -4.93
CA PHE A 128 -7.92 -5.33 -3.85
C PHE A 128 -7.13 -4.05 -4.15
N MET A 129 -5.84 -4.18 -4.51
CA MET A 129 -4.96 -3.05 -4.81
C MET A 129 -5.39 -2.30 -6.07
N HIS A 130 -5.81 -3.03 -7.10
CA HIS A 130 -6.36 -2.42 -8.30
C HIS A 130 -7.61 -1.61 -7.96
N GLY A 131 -8.55 -2.18 -7.21
CA GLY A 131 -9.75 -1.47 -6.76
C GLY A 131 -9.43 -0.20 -5.96
N LEU A 132 -8.51 -0.31 -5.01
CA LEU A 132 -8.14 0.77 -4.10
C LEU A 132 -7.35 1.90 -4.76
N LEU A 133 -6.47 1.58 -5.73
CA LEU A 133 -5.45 2.51 -6.21
C LEU A 133 -5.64 2.92 -7.69
N SER A 134 -6.11 2.03 -8.57
CA SER A 134 -6.13 2.27 -10.02
C SER A 134 -7.51 2.16 -10.69
N ALA A 135 -8.52 1.60 -10.03
CA ALA A 135 -9.83 1.39 -10.65
C ALA A 135 -10.47 2.71 -11.11
N LYS A 136 -11.12 2.66 -12.27
CA LYS A 136 -11.71 3.83 -12.96
C LYS A 136 -10.71 4.96 -13.26
N LYS A 137 -9.40 4.68 -13.30
CA LYS A 137 -8.37 5.63 -13.75
C LYS A 137 -7.73 5.13 -15.04
N PRO A 138 -8.13 5.65 -16.22
CA PRO A 138 -7.65 5.13 -17.50
C PRO A 138 -6.14 5.29 -17.71
N ALA A 139 -5.51 6.21 -16.98
CA ALA A 139 -4.07 6.48 -17.03
C ALA A 139 -3.25 5.66 -16.01
N LYS A 140 -3.87 4.80 -15.20
CA LYS A 140 -3.16 3.99 -14.20
C LYS A 140 -3.35 2.51 -14.48
N VAL A 141 -2.25 1.77 -14.61
CA VAL A 141 -2.28 0.34 -14.89
C VAL A 141 -1.56 -0.38 -13.76
N ALA A 142 -2.29 -1.27 -13.09
CA ALA A 142 -1.74 -2.07 -12.01
C ALA A 142 -1.31 -3.44 -12.54
N HIS A 143 -0.12 -3.88 -12.14
CA HIS A 143 0.52 -5.08 -12.66
C HIS A 143 0.86 -6.03 -11.50
N CYS A 144 0.48 -7.30 -11.61
CA CYS A 144 1.21 -8.39 -10.95
C CYS A 144 2.55 -8.51 -11.68
N SER A 145 3.58 -7.84 -11.18
CA SER A 145 4.83 -7.69 -11.90
C SER A 145 5.73 -8.91 -11.68
N ASN A 146 6.37 -9.33 -12.77
CA ASN A 146 7.55 -10.19 -12.74
C ASN A 146 8.61 -9.63 -13.70
N ILE A 147 8.57 -8.32 -13.96
CA ILE A 147 9.43 -7.62 -14.92
C ILE A 147 10.25 -6.58 -14.16
N ILE A 148 11.51 -6.42 -14.57
CA ILE A 148 12.40 -5.39 -14.05
C ILE A 148 11.81 -4.03 -14.42
N PRO A 149 11.60 -3.09 -13.47
CA PRO A 149 11.11 -1.77 -13.81
C PRO A 149 12.07 -1.07 -14.77
N GLU A 150 11.55 -0.25 -15.69
CA GLU A 150 12.36 0.46 -16.71
C GLU A 150 13.41 1.39 -16.11
N GLU A 151 13.29 1.65 -14.81
CA GLU A 151 14.17 2.48 -13.98
C GLU A 151 15.55 1.87 -13.67
N PHE A 152 15.74 0.57 -13.94
CA PHE A 152 16.93 -0.17 -13.51
C PHE A 152 17.74 -0.67 -14.71
N ASP A 153 18.96 -0.14 -14.89
CA ASP A 153 19.98 -0.68 -15.79
C ASP A 153 20.66 -1.89 -15.13
N ASP A 154 20.37 -3.08 -15.64
CA ASP A 154 20.95 -4.39 -15.30
C ASP A 154 20.80 -4.94 -13.86
N ALA A 155 20.01 -6.03 -13.77
CA ALA A 155 20.05 -7.13 -12.78
C ALA A 155 20.14 -6.73 -11.28
N VAL A 156 19.11 -6.94 -10.45
CA VAL A 156 18.76 -8.30 -9.95
C VAL A 156 17.36 -8.36 -9.32
N ASP A 157 16.61 -7.25 -9.18
CA ASP A 157 15.33 -7.30 -8.45
C ASP A 157 14.16 -6.67 -9.18
N ARG A 158 13.02 -7.35 -9.07
CA ARG A 158 11.73 -6.99 -9.63
C ARG A 158 10.70 -6.96 -8.51
N PRO A 159 9.83 -5.96 -8.44
CA PRO A 159 8.74 -5.98 -7.48
C PRO A 159 7.72 -7.06 -7.90
N ASP A 160 7.01 -7.65 -6.94
CA ASP A 160 5.89 -8.57 -7.21
C ASP A 160 4.65 -7.81 -7.72
N TYR A 161 4.60 -6.50 -7.47
CA TYR A 161 3.51 -5.61 -7.87
C TYR A 161 4.00 -4.21 -8.21
N LYS A 162 3.42 -3.57 -9.22
CA LYS A 162 3.65 -2.15 -9.50
C LYS A 162 2.41 -1.46 -10.07
N ILE A 163 2.35 -0.14 -9.97
CA ILE A 163 1.35 0.68 -10.66
C ILE A 163 2.05 1.71 -11.52
N ASP A 164 1.86 1.58 -12.83
CA ASP A 164 2.40 2.47 -13.85
C ASP A 164 1.37 3.57 -14.15
N VAL A 165 1.86 4.79 -14.30
CA VAL A 165 1.07 5.96 -14.71
C VAL A 165 1.46 6.34 -16.14
N TYR A 166 0.46 6.54 -16.99
CA TYR A 166 0.61 6.90 -18.39
C TYR A 166 0.19 8.35 -18.62
N ALA A 167 0.95 9.07 -19.45
CA ALA A 167 0.60 10.43 -19.84
C ALA A 167 -0.69 10.44 -20.67
N SER A 168 -1.59 11.37 -20.37
CA SER A 168 -2.85 11.53 -21.11
C SER A 168 -2.60 11.91 -22.59
N SER A 169 -1.48 12.56 -22.88
CA SER A 169 -1.02 12.80 -24.24
C SER A 169 -0.24 11.59 -24.76
N GLY A 170 -0.90 10.82 -25.63
CA GLY A 170 -0.26 9.74 -26.40
C GLY A 170 -0.11 8.40 -25.67
N TYR A 171 -0.71 8.22 -24.48
CA TYR A 171 -0.75 6.95 -23.75
C TYR A 171 0.64 6.32 -23.54
N ARG A 172 1.65 7.17 -23.34
CA ARG A 172 3.03 6.73 -23.10
C ARG A 172 3.26 6.56 -21.61
N PHE A 173 4.08 5.59 -21.25
CA PHE A 173 4.53 5.42 -19.87
C PHE A 173 5.15 6.74 -19.38
N SER A 174 4.78 7.13 -18.16
CA SER A 174 5.25 8.37 -17.53
C SER A 174 6.11 8.06 -16.32
N TYR A 175 5.61 7.28 -15.36
CA TYR A 175 6.32 6.91 -14.13
C TYR A 175 5.62 5.77 -13.40
N THR A 176 6.34 5.09 -12.52
CA THR A 176 5.78 4.13 -11.56
C THR A 176 5.63 4.81 -10.20
N ASN A 177 4.48 4.73 -9.53
CA ASN A 177 4.26 5.41 -8.24
C ASN A 177 3.80 4.52 -7.09
N ALA A 178 3.69 3.21 -7.33
CA ALA A 178 3.49 2.24 -6.27
C ALA A 178 4.21 0.93 -6.55
N TYR A 179 4.73 0.31 -5.49
CA TYR A 179 5.40 -0.99 -5.52
C TYR A 179 4.87 -1.93 -4.44
N GLY A 180 4.91 -3.23 -4.69
CA GLY A 180 4.48 -4.23 -3.73
C GLY A 180 5.32 -5.50 -3.74
N GLU A 181 5.45 -6.11 -2.56
CA GLU A 181 6.03 -7.44 -2.35
C GLU A 181 5.00 -8.33 -1.68
N VAL A 182 4.86 -9.56 -2.16
CA VAL A 182 3.87 -10.53 -1.66
C VAL A 182 4.59 -11.79 -1.21
N LYS A 183 4.24 -12.28 -0.02
CA LYS A 183 4.74 -13.55 0.50
C LYS A 183 3.59 -14.39 1.03
N LYS A 184 3.53 -15.65 0.60
CA LYS A 184 2.40 -16.55 0.91
C LYS A 184 2.17 -16.84 2.39
N SER A 185 3.19 -16.75 3.24
CA SER A 185 3.15 -17.23 4.62
C SER A 185 3.48 -16.12 5.62
N SER A 186 2.90 -16.22 6.81
CA SER A 186 3.31 -15.43 7.97
C SER A 186 4.60 -15.94 8.61
N ASN A 187 5.03 -17.17 8.30
CA ASN A 187 6.21 -17.81 8.89
C ASN A 187 7.48 -17.61 8.05
N VAL A 188 7.53 -16.53 7.26
CA VAL A 188 8.69 -16.17 6.46
C VAL A 188 9.81 -15.70 7.40
N SER A 189 11.06 -16.08 7.10
CA SER A 189 12.18 -15.64 7.93
C SER A 189 12.28 -14.12 7.90
N VAL A 190 12.55 -13.50 9.04
CA VAL A 190 12.54 -12.03 9.08
C VAL A 190 13.66 -11.43 8.25
N THR A 191 14.79 -12.13 8.10
CA THR A 191 15.85 -11.72 7.17
C THR A 191 15.33 -11.61 5.74
N LEU A 192 14.45 -12.53 5.30
CA LEU A 192 13.87 -12.46 3.96
C LEU A 192 12.88 -11.30 3.84
N LEU A 193 11.97 -11.14 4.82
CA LEU A 193 11.06 -9.99 4.83
C LEU A 193 11.81 -8.65 4.84
N ALA A 194 12.93 -8.56 5.56
CA ALA A 194 13.74 -7.35 5.66
C ALA A 194 14.45 -7.05 4.36
N LYS A 195 14.90 -8.09 3.66
CA LYS A 195 15.45 -7.98 2.31
C LYS A 195 14.39 -7.47 1.33
N ASP A 196 13.19 -8.05 1.33
CA ASP A 196 12.11 -7.65 0.44
C ASP A 196 11.63 -6.22 0.73
N PHE A 197 11.53 -5.85 2.00
CA PHE A 197 11.23 -4.48 2.40
C PHE A 197 12.32 -3.49 1.97
N TYR A 198 13.58 -3.85 2.12
CA TYR A 198 14.70 -3.02 1.68
C TYR A 198 14.68 -2.82 0.15
N ARG A 199 14.34 -3.86 -0.62
CA ARG A 199 14.11 -3.75 -2.06
C ARG A 199 12.99 -2.78 -2.41
N LEU A 200 11.86 -2.84 -1.71
CA LEU A 200 10.78 -1.85 -1.86
C LEU A 200 11.25 -0.42 -1.61
N CYS A 201 12.13 -0.23 -0.63
CA CYS A 201 12.72 1.07 -0.36
C CYS A 201 13.60 1.55 -1.52
N ILE A 202 14.42 0.66 -2.11
CA ILE A 202 15.20 1.01 -3.32
C ILE A 202 14.28 1.38 -4.47
N PHE A 203 13.26 0.56 -4.79
CA PHE A 203 12.30 0.87 -5.86
C PHE A 203 11.65 2.24 -5.66
N SER A 204 11.21 2.52 -4.43
CA SER A 204 10.60 3.81 -4.10
C SER A 204 11.57 4.98 -4.25
N LYS A 205 12.82 4.79 -3.82
CA LYS A 205 13.87 5.80 -3.94
C LYS A 205 14.18 6.11 -5.40
N GLU A 206 14.44 5.08 -6.21
CA GLU A 206 14.77 5.28 -7.63
C GLU A 206 13.62 5.95 -8.38
N ALA A 207 12.37 5.61 -8.07
CA ALA A 207 11.21 6.29 -8.65
C ALA A 207 11.12 7.77 -8.26
N ILE A 208 11.44 8.12 -7.01
CA ILE A 208 11.54 9.53 -6.57
C ILE A 208 12.65 10.24 -7.36
N ASP A 209 13.81 9.61 -7.49
CA ASP A 209 14.98 10.22 -8.11
C ASP A 209 14.82 10.39 -9.62
N GLN A 210 14.29 9.39 -10.31
CA GLN A 210 14.15 9.40 -11.76
C GLN A 210 12.98 10.28 -12.22
N TYR A 211 11.85 10.22 -11.53
CA TYR A 211 10.61 10.88 -11.96
C TYR A 211 10.23 12.10 -11.15
N ASN A 212 11.09 12.52 -10.21
CA ASN A 212 10.84 13.64 -9.31
C ASN A 212 9.52 13.47 -8.54
N LEU A 213 9.24 12.27 -8.01
CA LEU A 213 7.98 12.02 -7.29
C LEU A 213 8.01 12.61 -5.88
N ARG A 214 6.90 13.22 -5.46
CA ARG A 214 6.74 13.76 -4.11
C ARG A 214 6.70 12.62 -3.08
N ASN A 215 5.91 11.60 -3.37
CA ASN A 215 5.79 10.40 -2.56
C ASN A 215 5.72 9.16 -3.46
N VAL A 216 6.16 8.03 -2.93
CA VAL A 216 5.89 6.70 -3.52
C VAL A 216 5.20 5.84 -2.49
N LEU A 217 4.13 5.14 -2.89
CA LEU A 217 3.45 4.18 -2.03
C LEU A 217 4.13 2.82 -2.17
N SER A 218 4.40 2.17 -1.05
CA SER A 218 4.85 0.78 -1.05
C SER A 218 3.96 -0.07 -0.15
N PHE A 219 3.84 -1.35 -0.45
CA PHE A 219 3.16 -2.28 0.45
C PHE A 219 3.85 -3.63 0.51
N GLN A 220 3.79 -4.27 1.68
CA GLN A 220 4.26 -5.63 1.86
C GLN A 220 3.10 -6.50 2.37
N VAL A 221 2.87 -7.63 1.69
CA VAL A 221 1.84 -8.60 2.05
C VAL A 221 2.49 -9.86 2.59
N THR A 222 2.07 -10.30 3.77
CA THR A 222 2.45 -11.59 4.36
C THR A 222 1.19 -12.38 4.72
N ALA A 223 1.02 -13.55 4.11
CA ALA A 223 -0.27 -14.25 4.09
C ALA A 223 -1.38 -13.31 3.58
N ASN A 224 -2.35 -12.92 4.41
CA ASN A 224 -3.37 -11.94 4.02
C ASN A 224 -3.21 -10.57 4.71
N SER A 225 -2.15 -10.36 5.49
CA SER A 225 -1.90 -9.06 6.12
C SER A 225 -1.09 -8.17 5.20
N VAL A 226 -1.59 -6.96 4.96
CA VAL A 226 -0.92 -5.92 4.19
C VAL A 226 -0.47 -4.80 5.12
N THR A 227 0.76 -4.34 4.94
CA THR A 227 1.28 -3.12 5.56
C THR A 227 1.63 -2.11 4.48
N PHE A 228 1.06 -0.91 4.56
CA PHE A 228 1.31 0.19 3.64
C PHE A 228 2.37 1.13 4.20
N PHE A 229 3.22 1.62 3.32
CA PHE A 229 4.29 2.57 3.59
C PHE A 229 4.25 3.68 2.55
N THR A 230 4.75 4.87 2.92
CA THR A 230 5.10 5.91 1.93
C THR A 230 6.55 6.29 2.09
N MET A 231 7.25 6.48 0.97
CA MET A 231 8.57 7.09 0.93
C MET A 231 8.47 8.53 0.44
N GLN A 232 9.30 9.41 1.02
CA GLN A 232 9.49 10.78 0.57
C GLN A 232 10.91 11.28 0.82
N LEU A 233 11.32 12.29 0.05
CA LEU A 233 12.58 13.02 0.21
C LEU A 233 12.27 14.45 0.64
N GLU A 234 12.10 14.66 1.95
CA GLU A 234 11.80 16.00 2.52
C GLU A 234 13.03 16.70 3.06
N PHE A 235 14.09 15.95 3.34
CA PHE A 235 15.33 16.47 3.91
C PHE A 235 16.50 16.10 3.00
N PRO A 236 17.49 16.99 2.83
CA PRO A 236 18.66 16.69 2.02
C PRO A 236 19.30 15.36 2.44
N PHE A 237 19.45 14.46 1.47
CA PHE A 237 20.14 13.17 1.58
C PHE A 237 19.48 12.15 2.54
N LEU A 238 18.24 12.40 2.97
CA LEU A 238 17.51 11.53 3.90
C LEU A 238 16.12 11.18 3.37
N TYR A 239 16.00 9.98 2.82
CA TYR A 239 14.72 9.41 2.41
C TYR A 239 14.02 8.87 3.65
N THR A 240 12.75 9.21 3.81
CA THR A 240 11.96 8.75 4.95
C THR A 240 10.86 7.83 4.49
N VAL A 241 10.86 6.60 5.03
CA VAL A 241 9.81 5.60 4.81
C VAL A 241 8.93 5.55 6.04
N THR A 242 7.65 5.91 5.90
CA THR A 242 6.70 5.96 7.01
C THR A 242 5.66 4.86 6.88
N GLU A 243 5.51 4.02 7.90
CA GLU A 243 4.41 3.06 8.00
C GLU A 243 3.08 3.79 8.18
N LEU A 244 2.15 3.57 7.24
CA LEU A 244 0.85 4.23 7.20
C LEU A 244 -0.18 3.45 8.01
N VAL A 245 -0.43 2.20 7.61
CA VAL A 245 -1.41 1.32 8.23
C VAL A 245 -1.13 -0.15 7.89
N ARG A 246 -1.57 -1.03 8.79
CA ARG A 246 -1.63 -2.48 8.60
C ARG A 246 -3.07 -2.97 8.77
N LEU A 247 -3.50 -3.86 7.87
CA LEU A 247 -4.82 -4.49 7.90
C LEU A 247 -4.76 -5.88 7.26
N ARG A 248 -5.88 -6.60 7.29
CA ARG A 248 -6.06 -7.89 6.61
C ARG A 248 -6.92 -7.72 5.36
N ILE A 249 -6.44 -8.25 4.24
CA ILE A 249 -7.25 -8.40 3.02
C ILE A 249 -8.18 -9.59 3.26
N PRO A 250 -9.51 -9.42 3.09
CA PRO A 250 -10.46 -10.52 3.19
C PRO A 250 -10.11 -11.65 2.22
N THR A 251 -10.05 -12.88 2.73
CA THR A 251 -9.81 -14.09 1.93
C THR A 251 -10.99 -15.05 1.95
N LYS A 252 -11.89 -14.86 2.93
CA LYS A 252 -13.18 -15.54 3.04
C LYS A 252 -14.31 -14.52 3.05
N LYS A 253 -15.51 -14.97 2.70
CA LYS A 253 -16.70 -14.13 2.70
C LYS A 253 -16.98 -13.49 4.06
N CYS A 254 -16.87 -14.27 5.14
CA CYS A 254 -17.07 -13.79 6.51
C CYS A 254 -16.06 -12.73 6.96
N ASP A 255 -14.85 -12.71 6.37
CA ASP A 255 -13.81 -11.72 6.68
C ASP A 255 -14.16 -10.31 6.15
N LEU A 256 -15.16 -10.16 5.28
CA LEU A 256 -15.52 -8.86 4.70
C LEU A 256 -15.97 -7.84 5.74
N LEU A 257 -16.68 -8.28 6.78
CA LEU A 257 -17.17 -7.40 7.82
C LEU A 257 -16.03 -6.81 8.67
N ASP A 258 -14.90 -7.50 8.79
CA ASP A 258 -13.73 -6.99 9.49
C ASP A 258 -13.15 -5.75 8.80
N LEU A 259 -13.27 -5.66 7.47
CA LEU A 259 -12.81 -4.52 6.68
C LEU A 259 -13.54 -3.22 7.06
N MET A 260 -14.76 -3.32 7.60
CA MET A 260 -15.54 -2.17 8.05
C MET A 260 -14.82 -1.42 9.17
N GLY A 261 -14.09 -2.12 10.04
CA GLY A 261 -13.25 -1.50 11.08
C GLY A 261 -12.05 -0.71 10.53
N HIS A 262 -11.71 -0.90 9.24
CA HIS A 262 -10.53 -0.32 8.60
C HIS A 262 -10.87 0.69 7.49
N MET A 263 -12.13 1.09 7.30
CA MET A 263 -12.52 2.00 6.21
C MET A 263 -11.80 3.35 6.26
N ASP A 264 -11.68 3.97 7.43
CA ASP A 264 -11.00 5.27 7.59
C ASP A 264 -9.50 5.15 7.27
N ASN A 265 -8.91 3.99 7.54
CA ASN A 265 -7.52 3.69 7.20
C ASN A 265 -7.32 3.49 5.70
N LEU A 266 -8.23 2.77 5.04
CA LEU A 266 -8.21 2.63 3.60
C LEU A 266 -8.45 3.97 2.90
N LEU A 267 -9.31 4.81 3.48
CA LEU A 267 -9.60 6.16 2.97
C LEU A 267 -8.35 7.01 3.01
N PHE A 268 -7.62 6.95 4.13
CA PHE A 268 -6.34 7.59 4.30
C PHE A 268 -5.29 7.14 3.26
N VAL A 269 -5.19 5.82 3.02
CA VAL A 269 -4.25 5.29 2.00
C VAL A 269 -4.66 5.74 0.61
N ALA A 270 -5.95 5.66 0.26
CA ALA A 270 -6.47 6.08 -1.04
C ALA A 270 -6.24 7.57 -1.30
N SER A 271 -6.48 8.43 -0.29
CA SER A 271 -6.23 9.87 -0.41
C SER A 271 -4.74 10.18 -0.50
N LEU A 272 -3.91 9.55 0.32
CA LEU A 272 -2.45 9.74 0.27
C LEU A 272 -1.90 9.36 -1.10
N TYR A 273 -2.26 8.17 -1.59
CA TYR A 273 -1.80 7.69 -2.89
C TYR A 273 -2.22 8.63 -4.02
N ARG A 274 -3.47 9.10 -3.99
CA ARG A 274 -3.98 9.95 -5.06
C ARG A 274 -3.36 11.35 -5.05
N ASP A 275 -3.28 11.97 -3.88
CA ASP A 275 -2.98 13.39 -3.76
C ASP A 275 -1.47 13.66 -3.60
N HIS A 276 -0.70 12.65 -3.17
CA HIS A 276 0.72 12.81 -2.86
C HIS A 276 1.65 11.91 -3.69
N CYS A 277 1.21 10.77 -4.21
CA CYS A 277 2.04 9.92 -5.09
C CYS A 277 2.02 10.41 -6.55
N VAL A 278 2.44 11.66 -6.73
CA VAL A 278 2.48 12.42 -7.99
C VAL A 278 3.84 13.08 -8.17
N ILE A 279 4.09 13.64 -9.35
CA ILE A 279 5.29 14.44 -9.61
C ILE A 279 5.30 15.65 -8.67
N SER A 280 6.44 15.88 -8.02
CA SER A 280 6.70 17.01 -7.14
C SER A 280 6.78 18.31 -7.94
N GLU A 281 6.21 19.38 -7.40
CA GLU A 281 6.36 20.74 -7.91
C GLU A 281 7.77 21.29 -7.65
N ASN A 282 8.44 20.80 -6.61
CA ASN A 282 9.82 21.15 -6.28
C ASN A 282 10.79 20.22 -7.01
N ASP A 283 11.91 20.76 -7.49
CA ASP A 283 13.04 19.96 -7.95
C ASP A 283 13.75 19.32 -6.76
N LEU A 284 13.64 18.00 -6.66
CA LEU A 284 14.27 17.23 -5.59
C LEU A 284 15.74 16.89 -5.90
N SER A 285 16.23 17.14 -7.12
CA SER A 285 17.60 16.80 -7.55
C SER A 285 18.70 17.22 -6.58
N PRO A 286 18.66 18.41 -5.94
CA PRO A 286 19.73 18.84 -5.03
C PRO A 286 19.76 18.07 -3.70
N TRP A 287 18.67 17.36 -3.37
CA TRP A 287 18.52 16.63 -2.11
C TRP A 287 18.80 15.14 -2.25
N ARG A 288 18.98 14.64 -3.48
CA ARG A 288 19.19 13.22 -3.76
C ARG A 288 20.56 12.76 -3.29
N CYS A 289 20.68 11.47 -3.04
CA CYS A 289 21.97 10.82 -2.84
C CYS A 289 22.00 9.44 -3.48
N ASP A 290 23.20 9.02 -3.89
CA ASP A 290 23.39 7.74 -4.58
C ASP A 290 22.92 6.55 -3.76
N THR A 291 22.28 5.59 -4.42
CA THR A 291 21.94 4.30 -3.83
C THR A 291 23.20 3.49 -3.58
N LEU A 292 23.28 2.87 -2.40
CA LEU A 292 24.42 2.03 -2.06
C LEU A 292 24.49 0.83 -3.00
N SER A 293 25.68 0.51 -3.50
CA SER A 293 25.88 -0.61 -4.42
C SER A 293 25.38 -1.94 -3.85
N SER A 294 24.91 -2.82 -4.74
CA SER A 294 24.52 -4.21 -4.40
C SER A 294 25.64 -4.98 -3.68
N ALA A 295 26.90 -4.75 -4.06
CA ALA A 295 28.08 -5.34 -3.43
C ALA A 295 28.21 -4.95 -1.94
N TYR A 296 27.90 -3.70 -1.58
CA TYR A 296 27.90 -3.25 -0.19
C TYR A 296 26.84 -4.00 0.63
N LEU A 297 25.68 -4.26 0.03
CA LEU A 297 24.61 -5.01 0.66
C LEU A 297 24.96 -6.48 0.84
N ASP A 298 25.64 -7.10 -0.13
CA ASP A 298 26.11 -8.48 0.00
C ASP A 298 27.15 -8.65 1.11
N VAL A 299 28.02 -7.65 1.30
CA VAL A 299 28.95 -7.62 2.43
C VAL A 299 28.21 -7.49 3.76
N ILE A 300 27.15 -6.66 3.82
CA ILE A 300 26.28 -6.55 5.00
C ILE A 300 25.52 -7.87 5.25
N LYS A 301 24.97 -8.52 4.21
CA LYS A 301 24.27 -9.81 4.31
C LYS A 301 25.15 -10.87 4.97
N ASN A 302 26.42 -10.94 4.58
CA ASN A 302 27.38 -11.91 5.13
C ASN A 302 27.80 -11.60 6.57
N LYS A 303 27.74 -10.33 6.99
CA LYS A 303 28.02 -9.90 8.37
C LYS A 303 26.81 -9.95 9.31
N LEU A 304 25.60 -9.80 8.77
CA LEU A 304 24.32 -9.82 9.51
C LEU A 304 23.63 -11.19 9.50
N ALA A 305 24.28 -12.25 8.99
CA ALA A 305 23.82 -13.62 9.16
C ALA A 305 23.51 -13.86 10.66
N PRO A 306 22.31 -14.36 11.01
CA PRO A 306 21.74 -14.11 12.33
C PRO A 306 22.56 -14.80 13.42
N ARG A 307 23.25 -13.99 14.25
CA ARG A 307 23.59 -14.41 15.61
C ARG A 307 22.29 -14.41 16.43
N LYS A 308 21.46 -15.46 16.27
CA LYS A 308 20.31 -15.81 17.14
C LYS A 308 19.41 -14.63 17.61
N ARG A 309 19.04 -13.67 16.77
CA ARG A 309 18.14 -12.57 17.19
C ARG A 309 16.99 -12.34 16.23
N THR A 310 15.82 -12.15 16.82
CA THR A 310 14.55 -11.83 16.17
C THR A 310 14.56 -10.37 15.71
N CYS A 311 14.97 -10.13 14.47
CA CYS A 311 14.43 -8.98 13.75
C CYS A 311 12.93 -9.27 13.58
N ASN A 312 12.04 -8.30 13.76
CA ASN A 312 10.63 -8.42 13.38
C ASN A 312 10.23 -7.10 12.73
N LEU A 313 9.91 -7.12 11.44
CA LEU A 313 9.49 -5.94 10.67
C LEU A 313 8.06 -5.51 10.96
N THR A 314 7.27 -6.42 11.51
CA THR A 314 5.94 -6.15 12.04
C THR A 314 5.81 -6.97 13.31
N LEU A 315 5.35 -6.35 14.38
CA LEU A 315 4.85 -7.07 15.55
C LEU A 315 3.55 -6.44 15.95
N ASP A 316 2.54 -7.29 16.01
CA ASP A 316 1.35 -7.07 16.79
C ASP A 316 1.74 -6.48 18.16
N ALA A 317 1.02 -5.44 18.56
CA ALA A 317 0.96 -5.07 19.97
C ALA A 317 0.10 -6.11 20.70
#